data_AF-A0A6A4XJQ4-F1
#
_entry.id   AF-A0A6A4XJQ4-F1
#
_cell.length_a   1.000
_cell.length_b   1.000
_cell.length_c   1.000
_cell.angle_alpha   90.00
_cell.angle_beta   90.00
_cell.angle_gamma   90.00
#
_symmetry.space_group_name_H-M   'P 1'
#
loop_
_entity.id
_entity.type
_entity.pdbx_description
1 polymer ?
#
loop_
_entity_poly.entity_id
_entity_poly.type
_entity_poly.pdbx_seq_one_letter_code
_entity_poly.pdbx_strand_id
1 'polypeptide(L)'
;MTDLGTLKSILGIQVEIKDKVVTMFQQGYVEQLLEKFNMVDSNPVSTPEVVGQMLKPSKLSPNEMKTLNLPYRDLVGVCIRNLSKYLSCFDESHWMQAKRVLRYLKGTKSLCLKIDCT
;
A
#
# COMPACT_ATOMS: atom_id res chain seq x y z
N MET A 1 24.65 -16.27 -18.14
CA MET A 1 23.56 -16.00 -17.18
C MET A 1 24.19 -16.16 -15.80
N THR A 2 24.32 -15.06 -15.06
CA THR A 2 25.07 -15.04 -13.79
C THR A 2 24.11 -15.34 -12.65
N ASP A 3 24.40 -16.36 -11.87
CA ASP A 3 23.67 -16.64 -10.63
C ASP A 3 24.06 -15.58 -9.58
N LEU A 4 23.07 -14.88 -9.03
CA LEU A 4 23.24 -13.89 -7.97
C LEU A 4 23.18 -14.52 -6.56
N GLY A 5 23.09 -15.84 -6.50
CA GLY A 5 22.93 -16.61 -5.27
C GLY A 5 21.47 -16.62 -4.78
N THR A 6 21.27 -17.03 -3.53
CA THR A 6 19.94 -17.15 -2.94
C THR A 6 19.23 -15.80 -2.87
N LEU A 7 18.00 -15.74 -3.39
CA LEU A 7 17.15 -14.54 -3.35
C LEU A 7 16.91 -14.10 -1.89
N LYS A 8 17.35 -12.89 -1.54
CA LYS A 8 17.13 -12.30 -0.21
C LYS A 8 16.04 -11.21 -0.19
N SER A 9 15.86 -10.53 -1.31
CA SER A 9 14.88 -9.44 -1.44
C SER A 9 14.49 -9.21 -2.90
N ILE A 10 13.23 -8.89 -3.15
CA ILE A 10 12.70 -8.47 -4.44
C ILE A 10 11.77 -7.27 -4.26
N LEU A 11 12.03 -6.16 -4.95
CA LEU A 11 11.20 -4.94 -4.88
C LEU A 11 10.94 -4.42 -3.44
N GLY A 12 11.91 -4.60 -2.53
CA GLY A 12 11.77 -4.21 -1.11
C GLY A 12 11.01 -5.22 -0.24
N ILE A 13 10.57 -6.33 -0.82
CA ILE A 13 10.00 -7.48 -0.11
C ILE A 13 11.15 -8.42 0.26
N GLN A 14 11.36 -8.66 1.54
CA GLN A 14 12.36 -9.63 2.01
C GLN A 14 11.82 -11.04 1.81
N VAL A 15 12.68 -11.95 1.36
CA VAL A 15 12.31 -13.32 1.04
C VAL A 15 13.17 -14.29 1.85
N GLU A 16 12.52 -15.25 2.48
CA GLU A 16 13.15 -16.39 3.13
C GLU A 16 12.61 -17.68 2.49
N ILE A 17 13.50 -18.58 2.10
CA ILE A 17 13.14 -19.86 1.50
C ILE A 17 13.66 -20.96 2.41
N LYS A 18 12.75 -21.77 2.97
CA LYS A 18 13.10 -22.88 3.86
C LYS A 18 12.14 -24.05 3.66
N ASP A 19 12.66 -25.27 3.54
CA ASP A 19 11.86 -26.50 3.43
C ASP A 19 10.74 -26.44 2.37
N LYS A 20 11.04 -25.83 1.21
CA LYS A 20 10.08 -25.57 0.10
C LYS A 20 8.98 -24.56 0.42
N VAL A 21 9.10 -23.80 1.50
CA VAL A 21 8.20 -22.69 1.85
C VAL A 21 8.90 -21.38 1.54
N VAL A 22 8.25 -20.53 0.76
CA VAL A 22 8.68 -19.15 0.51
C VAL A 22 7.92 -18.23 1.47
N THR A 23 8.64 -17.59 2.38
CA THR A 23 8.10 -16.56 3.29
C THR A 23 8.52 -15.17 2.82
N MET A 24 7.55 -14.29 2.64
CA MET A 24 7.75 -12.92 2.19
C MET A 24 7.36 -11.91 3.26
N PHE A 25 8.30 -11.05 3.63
CA PHE A 25 8.13 -10.01 4.65
C PHE A 25 8.13 -8.63 3.99
N GLN A 26 7.17 -7.78 4.39
CA GLN A 26 7.02 -6.43 3.84
C GLN A 26 7.24 -5.32 4.88
N GLN A 27 7.66 -5.67 6.10
CA GLN A 27 7.75 -4.71 7.22
C GLN A 27 8.57 -3.47 6.86
N GLY A 28 9.80 -3.64 6.35
CA GLY A 28 10.66 -2.52 5.99
C GLY A 28 10.09 -1.65 4.87
N TYR A 29 9.36 -2.26 3.93
CA TYR A 29 8.68 -1.51 2.87
C TYR A 29 7.51 -0.68 3.42
N VAL A 30 6.73 -1.24 4.34
CA VAL A 30 5.65 -0.51 5.03
C VAL A 30 6.21 0.65 5.84
N GLU A 31 7.33 0.47 6.54
CA GLU A 31 7.99 1.54 7.29
C GLU A 31 8.42 2.70 6.39
N GLN A 32 9.05 2.42 5.24
CA GLN A 32 9.41 3.43 4.24
C GLN A 32 8.19 4.16 3.67
N LEU A 33 7.07 3.45 3.43
CA LEU A 33 5.82 4.09 3.00
C LEU A 33 5.25 5.02 4.06
N LEU A 34 5.27 4.61 5.34
CA LEU A 34 4.77 5.44 6.44
C LEU A 34 5.60 6.71 6.60
N GLU A 35 6.92 6.63 6.47
CA GLU A 35 7.80 7.81 6.46
C GLU A 35 7.49 8.72 5.28
N LYS A 36 7.46 8.17 4.06
CA LYS A 36 7.22 8.94 2.82
C LYS A 36 5.93 9.77 2.86
N PHE A 37 4.88 9.24 3.47
CA PHE A 37 3.57 9.89 3.52
C PHE A 37 3.25 10.57 4.87
N ASN A 38 4.23 10.75 5.75
CA ASN A 38 4.07 11.36 7.08
C ASN A 38 3.01 10.67 7.96
N MET A 39 3.02 9.34 7.97
CA MET A 39 2.06 8.49 8.67
C MET A 39 2.69 7.67 9.81
N VAL A 40 3.96 7.92 10.15
CA VAL A 40 4.70 7.20 11.20
C VAL A 40 3.97 7.25 12.54
N ASP A 41 3.42 8.39 12.94
CA ASP A 41 2.73 8.58 14.24
C ASP A 41 1.22 8.27 14.19
N SER A 42 0.70 7.83 13.05
CA SER A 42 -0.74 7.56 12.91
C SER A 42 -1.19 6.35 13.74
N ASN A 43 -2.38 6.39 14.34
CA ASN A 43 -2.93 5.24 15.07
C ASN A 43 -3.30 4.11 14.08
N PRO A 44 -2.93 2.84 14.32
CA PRO A 44 -3.31 1.74 13.42
C PRO A 44 -4.83 1.54 13.37
N VAL A 45 -5.30 0.84 12.33
CA VAL A 45 -6.71 0.39 12.22
C VAL A 45 -6.77 -1.09 11.87
N SER A 46 -7.82 -1.77 12.28
CA SER A 46 -8.00 -3.21 12.05
C SER A 46 -8.51 -3.56 10.65
N THR A 47 -9.05 -2.60 9.89
CA THR A 47 -9.56 -2.85 8.53
C THR A 47 -8.99 -1.86 7.52
N PRO A 48 -8.64 -2.31 6.30
CA PRO A 48 -8.12 -1.44 5.25
C PRO A 48 -9.19 -0.51 4.70
N GLU A 49 -10.45 -0.94 4.71
CA GLU A 49 -11.62 -0.20 4.21
C GLU A 49 -12.69 -0.05 5.30
N VAL A 50 -13.47 1.02 5.21
CA VAL A 50 -14.64 1.21 6.07
C VAL A 50 -15.79 0.37 5.51
N VAL A 51 -16.38 -0.46 6.37
CA VAL A 51 -17.51 -1.32 5.98
C VAL A 51 -18.68 -0.46 5.51
N GLY A 52 -19.22 -0.77 4.33
CA GLY A 52 -20.34 -0.05 3.74
C GLY A 52 -20.00 1.30 3.09
N GLN A 53 -18.75 1.73 3.11
CA GLN A 53 -18.35 2.97 2.42
C GLN A 53 -18.22 2.72 0.91
N MET A 54 -19.01 3.43 0.11
CA MET A 54 -18.87 3.46 -1.34
C MET A 54 -18.27 4.79 -1.80
N LEU A 55 -17.05 4.74 -2.32
CA LEU A 55 -16.44 5.87 -2.99
C LEU A 55 -17.10 6.09 -4.36
N LYS A 56 -17.36 7.35 -4.70
CA LYS A 56 -17.89 7.76 -6.01
C LYS A 56 -16.81 8.55 -6.73
N PRO A 57 -16.74 8.49 -8.08
CA PRO A 57 -15.84 9.37 -8.83
C PRO A 57 -16.03 10.82 -8.41
N SER A 58 -14.92 11.52 -8.19
CA SER A 58 -14.93 12.95 -7.92
C SER A 58 -15.58 13.70 -9.09
N LYS A 59 -16.32 14.76 -8.76
CA LYS A 59 -16.89 15.70 -9.74
C LYS A 59 -15.98 16.88 -10.04
N LEU A 60 -14.81 16.94 -9.40
CA LEU A 60 -13.83 18.00 -9.61
C LEU A 60 -13.30 17.95 -11.05
N SER A 61 -13.16 19.11 -11.65
CA SER A 61 -12.44 19.27 -12.90
C SER A 61 -10.95 18.93 -12.72
N PRO A 62 -10.21 18.62 -13.82
CA PRO A 62 -8.79 18.36 -13.73
C PRO A 62 -7.97 19.49 -13.10
N ASN A 63 -8.41 20.75 -13.21
CA ASN A 63 -7.75 21.89 -12.58
C ASN A 63 -8.00 21.91 -11.07
N GLU A 64 -9.24 21.71 -10.64
CA GLU A 64 -9.58 21.62 -9.20
C GLU A 64 -8.93 20.40 -8.53
N MET A 65 -8.79 19.28 -9.23
CA MET A 65 -8.07 18.12 -8.68
C MET A 65 -6.58 18.41 -8.48
N LYS A 66 -5.96 19.20 -9.37
CA LYS A 66 -4.55 19.61 -9.25
C LYS A 66 -4.34 20.56 -8.08
N THR A 67 -5.30 21.45 -7.77
CA THR A 67 -5.18 22.39 -6.65
C THR A 67 -5.21 21.70 -5.29
N LEU A 68 -5.75 20.47 -5.18
CA LEU A 68 -5.71 19.67 -3.95
C LEU A 68 -4.27 19.33 -3.51
N ASN A 69 -3.32 19.26 -4.46
CA ASN A 69 -1.91 18.94 -4.20
C ASN A 69 -1.70 17.66 -3.36
N LEU A 70 -2.52 16.64 -3.60
CA LEU A 70 -2.47 15.37 -2.88
C LEU A 70 -1.58 14.38 -3.64
N PRO A 71 -0.61 13.71 -2.97
CA PRO A 71 0.22 12.66 -3.59
C PRO A 71 -0.54 11.34 -3.71
N TYR A 72 -1.82 11.41 -4.12
CA TYR A 72 -2.72 10.27 -4.21
C TYR A 72 -2.22 9.23 -5.23
N ARG A 73 -1.80 9.69 -6.41
CA ARG A 73 -1.30 8.81 -7.47
C ARG A 73 -0.04 8.07 -7.06
N ASP A 74 0.84 8.74 -6.33
CA ASP A 74 2.10 8.17 -5.85
C ASP A 74 1.86 7.06 -4.81
N LEU A 75 0.84 7.20 -3.97
CA LEU A 75 0.45 6.19 -2.98
C LEU A 75 -0.32 5.03 -3.63
N VAL A 76 -1.32 5.34 -4.42
CA VAL A 76 -2.31 4.36 -4.92
C VAL A 76 -1.84 3.63 -6.17
N GLY A 77 -0.88 4.20 -6.91
CA GLY A 77 -0.26 3.57 -8.08
C GLY A 77 0.39 2.21 -7.79
N VAL A 78 0.58 1.88 -6.51
CA VAL A 78 1.27 0.67 -6.03
C VAL A 78 0.29 -0.43 -5.56
N CYS A 79 -0.81 -0.65 -6.30
CA CYS A 79 -1.71 -1.81 -6.10
C CYS A 79 -2.74 -1.72 -4.95
N ILE A 80 -3.49 -0.62 -4.81
CA ILE A 80 -4.75 -0.63 -4.05
C ILE A 80 -5.92 -0.73 -5.03
N ARG A 81 -6.38 -1.95 -5.33
CA ARG A 81 -7.38 -2.24 -6.39
C ARG A 81 -8.60 -1.32 -6.37
N ASN A 82 -9.14 -1.04 -5.18
CA ASN A 82 -10.35 -0.24 -5.05
C ASN A 82 -10.11 1.27 -5.20
N LEU A 83 -8.88 1.74 -4.97
CA LEU A 83 -8.52 3.16 -5.09
C LEU A 83 -7.92 3.48 -6.47
N SER A 84 -7.26 2.52 -7.11
CA SER A 84 -6.59 2.72 -8.40
C SER A 84 -7.55 3.07 -9.53
N LYS A 85 -8.83 2.69 -9.43
CA LYS A 85 -9.86 3.10 -10.39
C LYS A 85 -10.20 4.60 -10.38
N TYR A 86 -9.76 5.36 -9.36
CA TYR A 86 -10.01 6.81 -9.23
C TYR A 86 -8.77 7.68 -9.51
N LEU A 87 -7.70 7.15 -10.12
CA LEU A 87 -6.46 7.90 -10.38
C LEU A 87 -6.67 9.20 -11.19
N SER A 88 -7.70 9.24 -12.04
CA SER A 88 -8.07 10.41 -12.85
C SER A 88 -9.20 11.26 -12.26
N CYS A 89 -9.85 10.81 -11.18
CA CYS A 89 -11.05 11.43 -10.62
C CYS A 89 -11.13 11.26 -9.09
N PHE A 90 -10.07 11.65 -8.39
CA PHE A 90 -10.00 11.60 -6.93
C PHE A 90 -10.30 12.96 -6.28
N ASP A 91 -10.58 12.91 -4.99
CA ASP A 91 -10.75 14.07 -4.11
C ASP A 91 -10.22 13.73 -2.70
N GLU A 92 -10.50 14.59 -1.72
CA GLU A 92 -10.09 14.38 -0.34
C GLU A 92 -10.64 13.07 0.27
N SER A 93 -11.84 12.63 -0.11
CA SER A 93 -12.45 11.40 0.42
C SER A 93 -11.64 10.17 0.01
N HIS A 94 -11.16 10.14 -1.23
CA HIS A 94 -10.28 9.10 -1.75
C HIS A 94 -8.93 9.12 -1.03
N TRP A 95 -8.38 10.30 -0.77
CA TRP A 95 -7.13 10.44 -0.02
C TRP A 95 -7.25 9.99 1.43
N MET A 96 -8.37 10.27 2.09
CA MET A 96 -8.64 9.77 3.44
C MET A 96 -8.70 8.24 3.47
N GLN A 97 -9.32 7.63 2.47
CA GLN A 97 -9.34 6.17 2.33
C GLN A 97 -7.95 5.60 2.04
N ALA A 98 -7.12 6.28 1.24
CA ALA A 98 -5.73 5.87 1.00
C ALA A 98 -4.88 5.92 2.28
N LYS A 99 -5.01 6.99 3.08
CA LYS A 99 -4.37 7.09 4.41
C LYS A 99 -4.85 6.01 5.37
N ARG A 100 -6.12 5.60 5.29
CA ARG A 100 -6.64 4.47 6.09
C ARG A 100 -5.91 3.17 5.74
N VAL A 101 -5.61 2.91 4.47
CA VAL A 101 -4.82 1.73 4.07
C VAL A 101 -3.43 1.77 4.70
N LEU A 102 -2.75 2.92 4.72
CA LEU A 102 -1.46 3.05 5.42
C LEU A 102 -1.56 2.75 6.91
N ARG A 103 -2.63 3.20 7.58
CA ARG A 103 -2.89 2.89 9.00
C ARG A 103 -3.14 1.40 9.23
N TYR A 104 -3.81 0.72 8.29
CA TYR A 104 -3.99 -0.73 8.34
C TYR A 104 -2.65 -1.45 8.20
N LEU A 105 -1.87 -1.09 7.16
CA LEU A 105 -0.53 -1.64 6.93
C LEU A 105 0.38 -1.44 8.15
N LYS A 106 0.32 -0.29 8.82
CA LYS A 106 1.05 -0.04 10.08
C LYS A 106 0.71 -1.09 11.15
N GLY A 107 -0.57 -1.42 11.31
CA GLY A 107 -1.05 -2.41 12.28
C GLY A 107 -0.69 -3.84 11.91
N THR A 108 -0.46 -4.13 10.62
CA THR A 108 -0.23 -5.48 10.11
C THR A 108 1.19 -5.69 9.55
N LYS A 109 2.11 -4.75 9.74
CA LYS A 109 3.44 -4.75 9.10
C LYS A 109 4.31 -5.96 9.43
N SER A 110 4.07 -6.60 10.57
CA SER A 110 4.77 -7.81 11.03
C SER A 110 4.21 -9.10 10.43
N LEU A 111 3.10 -9.05 9.69
CA LEU A 111 2.56 -10.21 8.98
C LEU A 111 3.44 -10.53 7.77
N CYS A 112 3.47 -11.82 7.41
CA CYS A 112 4.19 -12.32 6.24
C CYS A 112 3.27 -13.21 5.38
N LEU A 113 3.59 -13.29 4.09
CA LEU A 113 2.95 -14.21 3.17
C LEU A 113 3.80 -15.48 3.08
N LYS A 114 3.19 -16.64 3.34
CA LYS A 114 3.82 -17.95 3.19
C LYS A 114 3.23 -18.66 1.99
N ILE A 115 4.07 -19.16 1.10
CA ILE A 115 3.69 -19.93 -0.07
C ILE A 115 4.38 -21.29 0.01
N ASP A 116 3.59 -22.35 0.07
CA ASP A 116 4.08 -23.73 0.03
C ASP A 116 4.32 -24.13 -1.43
N CYS A 117 5.55 -24.47 -1.77
CA CYS A 117 5.93 -25.00 -3.08
C CYS A 117 5.79 -26.53 -3.08
N THR A 118 4.55 -27.01 -2.98
CA THR A 118 4.17 -28.43 -3.21
C THR A 118 3.74 -28.66 -4.64
#